data_AF-A0A150F2S9-F1
#
_entry.id   AF-A0A150F2S9-F1
#
_cell.length_a   1.000
_cell.length_b   1.000
_cell.length_c   1.000
_cell.angle_alpha   90.00
_cell.angle_beta   90.00
_cell.angle_gamma   90.00
#
_symmetry.space_group_name_H-M   'P 1'
#
loop_
_entity.id
_entity.type
_entity.pdbx_description
1 polymer ?
#
loop_
_entity_poly.entity_id
_entity_poly.type
_entity_poly.pdbx_seq_one_letter_code
_entity_poly.pdbx_strand_id
1 'polypeptide(L)'
;MNLGQPIKKKALHHTLLEKGVSESHLTEMKRTINFNKDLFLFYYEEKEELGIFKHVPLSKIKSLGYRGSSGLSWFGHACCKGYNIDIRRSQKAFHFLEKQGLKEFQSFYNKSPVRLIYFDEDDFYAVNGDGTHRTIWAKITGAPTILAEITIAKKNPLAYEKFKNDFLAAFIFKAFLHIVMKFTPQLVESILLSGICKITDSEKIRWQKNNFIRKGFDLYCMDKTLKDSK
;
A
#
# COMPACT_ATOMS: atom_id res chain seq x y z
N MET A 1 12.96 -23.32 10.86
CA MET A 1 12.34 -22.13 10.24
C MET A 1 13.44 -21.35 9.53
N ASN A 2 13.41 -21.21 8.20
CA ASN A 2 14.43 -20.44 7.47
C ASN A 2 14.14 -18.94 7.61
N LEU A 3 14.58 -18.36 8.73
CA LEU A 3 14.45 -16.93 8.96
C LEU A 3 15.31 -16.16 7.95
N GLY A 4 14.74 -15.18 7.24
CA GLY A 4 15.44 -14.31 6.30
C GLY A 4 15.16 -14.53 4.80
N GLN A 5 14.26 -15.46 4.41
CA GLN A 5 13.82 -15.61 3.03
C GLN A 5 12.39 -15.09 2.79
N PRO A 6 12.09 -14.49 1.63
CA PRO A 6 10.72 -14.11 1.28
C PRO A 6 9.75 -15.31 1.37
N ILE A 7 8.51 -15.05 1.80
CA ILE A 7 7.48 -16.07 1.87
C ILE A 7 7.09 -16.47 0.44
N LYS A 8 7.11 -17.77 0.15
CA LYS A 8 6.76 -18.29 -1.18
C LYS A 8 5.29 -18.00 -1.48
N LYS A 9 5.02 -17.39 -2.65
CA LYS A 9 3.66 -17.00 -3.10
C LYS A 9 2.65 -18.15 -2.99
N LYS A 10 3.03 -19.36 -3.42
CA LYS A 10 2.17 -20.55 -3.38
C LYS A 10 1.86 -20.99 -1.94
N ALA A 11 2.85 -20.97 -1.06
CA ALA A 11 2.69 -21.36 0.34
C ALA A 11 1.74 -20.39 1.08
N LEU A 12 1.93 -19.08 0.90
CA LEU A 12 1.05 -18.07 1.50
C LEU A 12 -0.39 -18.21 1.00
N HIS A 13 -0.58 -18.38 -0.31
CA HIS A 13 -1.91 -18.49 -0.91
C HIS A 13 -2.65 -19.72 -0.39
N HIS A 14 -1.99 -20.88 -0.36
CA HIS A 14 -2.57 -22.11 0.17
C HIS A 14 -2.94 -21.98 1.65
N THR A 15 -2.02 -21.46 2.48
CA THR A 15 -2.28 -21.27 3.92
C THR A 15 -3.48 -20.36 4.16
N LEU A 16 -3.62 -19.26 3.41
CA LEU A 16 -4.76 -18.35 3.57
C LEU A 16 -6.10 -19.03 3.22
N LEU A 17 -6.12 -19.85 2.17
CA LEU A 17 -7.31 -20.65 1.81
C LEU A 17 -7.66 -21.66 2.90
N GLU A 18 -6.68 -22.42 3.39
CA GLU A 18 -6.88 -23.40 4.47
C GLU A 18 -7.41 -22.75 5.75
N LYS A 19 -7.01 -21.51 6.03
CA LYS A 19 -7.49 -20.73 7.17
C LYS A 19 -8.91 -20.16 6.98
N GLY A 20 -9.49 -20.28 5.78
CA GLY A 20 -10.85 -19.84 5.48
C GLY A 20 -10.96 -18.45 4.84
N VAL A 21 -9.86 -17.88 4.33
CA VAL A 21 -9.92 -16.65 3.52
C VAL A 21 -10.46 -17.02 2.13
N SER A 22 -11.42 -16.26 1.61
CA SER A 22 -12.04 -16.58 0.32
C SER A 22 -11.08 -16.38 -0.87
N GLU A 23 -11.24 -17.20 -1.92
CA GLU A 23 -10.46 -17.01 -3.16
C GLU A 23 -10.78 -15.67 -3.83
N SER A 24 -12.01 -15.17 -3.70
CA SER A 24 -12.38 -13.84 -4.21
C SER A 24 -11.57 -12.73 -3.55
N HIS A 25 -11.46 -12.75 -2.22
CA HIS A 25 -10.62 -11.81 -1.47
C HIS A 25 -9.14 -11.94 -1.85
N LEU A 26 -8.62 -13.17 -1.99
CA LEU A 26 -7.23 -13.38 -2.38
C LEU A 26 -6.95 -12.89 -3.80
N THR A 27 -7.92 -13.06 -4.71
CA THR A 27 -7.85 -12.53 -6.07
C THR A 27 -7.83 -11.00 -6.05
N GLU A 28 -8.67 -10.38 -5.24
CA GLU A 28 -8.65 -8.93 -5.02
C GLU A 28 -7.27 -8.48 -4.49
N MET A 29 -6.76 -9.07 -3.41
CA MET A 29 -5.47 -8.68 -2.82
C MET A 29 -4.27 -8.88 -3.76
N LYS A 30 -4.35 -9.80 -4.72
CA LYS A 30 -3.35 -9.99 -5.77
C LYS A 30 -3.40 -8.88 -6.82
N ARG A 31 -4.56 -8.23 -7.02
CA ARG A 31 -4.82 -7.18 -8.02
C ARG A 31 -4.70 -5.76 -7.44
N THR A 32 -5.17 -5.56 -6.21
CA THR A 32 -5.15 -4.25 -5.55
C THR A 32 -3.71 -3.84 -5.28
N ILE A 33 -3.28 -2.78 -5.94
CA ILE A 33 -1.94 -2.20 -5.79
C ILE A 33 -1.90 -1.22 -4.61
N ASN A 34 -0.70 -1.08 -4.06
CA ASN A 34 -0.35 -0.01 -3.14
C ASN A 34 0.20 1.20 -3.93
N PHE A 35 0.17 2.38 -3.32
CA PHE A 35 0.92 3.56 -3.74
C PHE A 35 1.64 4.19 -2.55
N ASN A 36 2.68 4.97 -2.79
CA ASN A 36 3.34 5.76 -1.76
C ASN A 36 2.57 7.07 -1.49
N LYS A 37 2.16 7.35 -0.25
CA LYS A 37 1.42 8.58 0.10
C LYS A 37 2.25 9.88 -0.01
N ASP A 38 3.58 9.81 -0.09
CA ASP A 38 4.45 10.98 0.12
C ASP A 38 4.16 12.16 -0.83
N LEU A 39 3.61 11.93 -2.03
CA LEU A 39 3.24 13.04 -2.91
C LEU A 39 2.07 13.87 -2.38
N PHE A 40 1.17 13.28 -1.60
CA PHE A 40 0.11 14.03 -0.92
C PHE A 40 0.69 15.05 0.06
N LEU A 41 1.82 14.75 0.70
CA LEU A 41 2.45 15.63 1.70
C LEU A 41 3.02 16.93 1.11
N PHE A 42 3.05 17.08 -0.22
CA PHE A 42 3.38 18.37 -0.85
C PHE A 42 2.23 19.38 -0.78
N TYR A 43 0.99 18.91 -0.58
CA TYR A 43 -0.20 19.74 -0.65
C TYR A 43 -1.29 19.35 0.37
N TYR A 44 -0.94 18.49 1.31
CA TYR A 44 -1.74 18.17 2.48
C TYR A 44 -0.94 18.51 3.73
N GLU A 45 -1.61 19.18 4.66
CA GLU A 45 -1.05 19.58 5.95
C GLU A 45 -1.68 18.72 7.05
N GLU A 46 -0.83 18.11 7.88
CA GLU A 46 -1.28 17.38 9.06
C GLU A 46 -1.84 18.37 10.08
N LYS A 47 -3.08 18.15 10.52
CA LYS A 47 -3.63 18.87 11.66
C LYS A 47 -3.23 18.14 12.93
N GLU A 48 -2.54 18.84 13.82
CA GLU A 48 -2.29 18.38 15.19
C GLU A 48 -3.62 18.34 15.94
N GLU A 49 -4.33 17.22 15.82
CA GLU A 49 -5.38 16.84 16.74
C GLU A 49 -4.90 15.63 17.55
N LEU A 50 -5.25 15.60 18.84
CA LEU A 50 -5.00 14.46 19.73
C LEU A 50 -5.48 13.18 19.05
N GLY A 51 -4.58 12.21 18.87
CA GLY A 51 -4.79 11.02 18.03
C GLY A 51 -6.15 10.37 18.27
N ILE A 52 -7.00 10.38 17.23
CA ILE A 52 -8.34 9.79 17.32
C ILE A 52 -8.20 8.27 17.21
N PHE A 53 -8.60 7.54 18.25
CA PHE A 53 -8.63 6.09 18.23
C PHE A 53 -9.95 5.56 17.66
N LYS A 54 -9.89 4.81 16.55
CA LYS A 54 -11.08 4.25 15.91
C LYS A 54 -10.79 2.93 15.20
N HIS A 55 -11.81 2.08 15.09
CA HIS A 55 -11.81 0.97 14.14
C HIS A 55 -12.03 1.49 12.71
N VAL A 56 -10.98 1.38 11.89
CA VAL A 56 -10.98 1.84 10.50
C VAL A 56 -11.26 0.66 9.58
N PRO A 57 -12.21 0.76 8.63
CA PRO A 57 -12.41 -0.25 7.60
C PRO A 57 -11.14 -0.47 6.78
N LEU A 58 -10.69 -1.72 6.66
CA LEU A 58 -9.47 -2.04 5.91
C LEU A 58 -9.60 -1.73 4.41
N SER A 59 -10.83 -1.65 3.90
CA SER A 59 -11.14 -1.20 2.54
C SER A 59 -10.75 0.26 2.30
N LYS A 60 -10.78 1.12 3.33
CA LYS A 60 -10.40 2.54 3.25
C LYS A 60 -8.90 2.78 3.40
N ILE A 61 -8.12 1.79 3.84
CA ILE A 61 -6.65 1.90 3.91
C ILE A 61 -6.06 1.56 2.54
N LYS A 62 -5.57 2.57 1.82
CA LYS A 62 -5.13 2.44 0.42
C LYS A 62 -3.61 2.44 0.25
N SER A 63 -2.87 2.92 1.26
CA SER A 63 -1.41 3.04 1.18
C SER A 63 -0.71 2.56 2.46
N LEU A 64 0.43 1.89 2.28
CA LEU A 64 1.40 1.52 3.32
C LEU A 64 2.39 2.65 3.66
N GLY A 65 2.17 3.86 3.13
CA GLY A 65 3.06 5.00 3.26
C GLY A 65 4.43 4.73 2.64
N TYR A 66 5.48 5.35 3.19
CA TYR A 66 6.86 5.26 2.70
C TYR A 66 7.45 3.84 2.68
N ARG A 67 6.83 2.88 3.41
CA ARG A 67 7.27 1.48 3.47
C ARG A 67 6.74 0.64 2.31
N GLY A 68 5.66 1.07 1.67
CA GLY A 68 5.07 0.38 0.53
C GLY A 68 5.71 0.80 -0.79
N SER A 69 5.92 -0.16 -1.68
CA SER A 69 6.31 0.10 -3.06
C SER A 69 5.05 0.39 -3.89
N SER A 70 5.08 1.43 -4.71
CA SER A 70 3.98 1.75 -5.64
C SER A 70 3.86 0.69 -6.73
N GLY A 71 2.63 0.37 -7.15
CA GLY A 71 2.36 -0.62 -8.20
C GLY A 71 2.53 -2.07 -7.78
N LEU A 72 3.05 -2.35 -6.57
CA LEU A 72 3.11 -3.68 -6.01
C LEU A 72 1.80 -3.99 -5.26
N SER A 73 1.25 -5.20 -5.48
CA SER A 73 0.00 -5.61 -4.83
C SER A 73 0.15 -5.83 -3.33
N TRP A 74 -0.96 -5.76 -2.60
CA TRP A 74 -1.00 -6.08 -1.17
C TRP A 74 -0.51 -7.51 -0.90
N PHE A 75 -0.91 -8.47 -1.74
CA PHE A 75 -0.39 -9.84 -1.69
C PHE A 75 1.12 -9.90 -1.96
N GLY A 76 1.63 -9.07 -2.88
CA GLY A 76 3.06 -8.94 -3.17
C GLY A 76 3.86 -8.43 -1.96
N HIS A 77 3.33 -7.45 -1.23
CA HIS A 77 3.93 -6.96 0.00
C HIS A 77 3.95 -8.02 1.10
N ALA A 78 2.87 -8.80 1.25
CA ALA A 78 2.84 -9.92 2.19
C ALA A 78 3.88 -11.01 1.88
N CYS A 79 4.23 -11.19 0.60
CA CYS A 79 5.33 -12.05 0.17
C CYS A 79 6.72 -11.41 0.34
N CYS A 80 6.83 -10.25 0.99
CA CYS A 80 8.07 -9.49 1.16
C CYS A 80 8.77 -9.09 -0.15
N LYS A 81 8.00 -8.75 -1.19
CA LYS A 81 8.56 -8.26 -2.47
C LYS A 81 8.78 -6.74 -2.52
N GLY A 82 8.31 -6.01 -1.52
CA GLY A 82 8.49 -4.55 -1.43
C GLY A 82 9.87 -4.20 -0.85
N TYR A 83 10.39 -3.05 -1.24
CA TYR A 83 11.75 -2.63 -0.90
C TYR A 83 12.00 -2.48 0.62
N ASN A 84 11.00 -2.05 1.39
CA ASN A 84 11.18 -1.66 2.80
C ASN A 84 10.32 -2.47 3.79
N ILE A 85 9.99 -3.71 3.43
CA ILE A 85 9.24 -4.63 4.27
C ILE A 85 10.22 -5.55 5.01
N ASP A 86 10.21 -5.52 6.34
CA ASP A 86 11.04 -6.39 7.18
C ASP A 86 10.60 -7.86 7.03
N ILE A 87 11.47 -8.66 6.40
CA ILE A 87 11.23 -10.09 6.14
C ILE A 87 11.01 -10.86 7.43
N ARG A 88 11.78 -10.57 8.49
CA ARG A 88 11.69 -11.31 9.76
C ARG A 88 10.34 -11.10 10.43
N ARG A 89 9.84 -9.85 10.44
CA ARG A 89 8.52 -9.52 10.98
C ARG A 89 7.40 -10.19 10.19
N SER A 90 7.50 -10.19 8.86
CA SER A 90 6.51 -10.88 8.01
C SER A 90 6.53 -12.40 8.20
N GLN A 91 7.71 -13.03 8.31
CA GLN A 91 7.80 -14.46 8.60
C GLN A 91 7.25 -14.81 9.97
N LYS A 92 7.48 -13.97 10.98
CA LYS A 92 6.90 -14.14 12.32
C LYS A 92 5.37 -14.11 12.27
N ALA A 93 4.80 -13.16 11.54
CA ALA A 93 3.35 -13.09 11.35
C ALA A 93 2.82 -14.32 10.59
N PHE A 94 3.51 -14.78 9.54
CA PHE A 94 3.13 -15.98 8.81
C PHE A 94 3.11 -17.23 9.72
N HIS A 95 4.10 -17.39 10.58
CA HIS A 95 4.15 -18.48 11.56
C HIS A 95 3.01 -18.46 12.56
N PHE A 96 2.62 -17.26 13.02
CA PHE A 96 1.45 -17.14 13.88
C PHE A 96 0.17 -17.51 13.12
N LEU A 97 0.03 -17.10 11.86
CA LEU A 97 -1.08 -17.50 11.00
C LEU A 97 -1.15 -19.03 10.87
N GLU A 98 -0.02 -19.70 10.64
CA GLU A 98 0.04 -21.17 10.55
C GLU A 98 -0.46 -21.85 11.83
N LYS A 99 -0.14 -21.29 13.00
CA LYS A 99 -0.48 -21.89 14.30
C LYS A 99 -1.87 -21.54 14.84
N GLN A 100 -2.41 -20.39 14.48
CA GLN A 100 -3.64 -19.86 15.08
C GLN A 100 -4.86 -20.07 14.17
N GLY A 101 -6.05 -20.04 14.76
CA GLY A 101 -7.28 -19.88 13.99
C GLY A 101 -7.35 -18.49 13.35
N LEU A 102 -8.03 -18.35 12.21
CA LEU A 102 -8.12 -17.07 11.50
C LEU A 102 -8.68 -15.94 12.38
N LYS A 103 -9.75 -16.22 13.15
CA LYS A 103 -10.36 -15.25 14.07
C LYS A 103 -9.39 -14.83 15.18
N GLU A 104 -8.64 -15.78 15.74
CA GLU A 104 -7.64 -15.51 16.77
C GLU A 104 -6.53 -14.61 16.22
N PHE A 105 -6.00 -14.95 15.05
CA PHE A 105 -4.98 -14.16 14.35
C PHE A 105 -5.44 -12.73 14.08
N GLN A 106 -6.68 -12.56 13.60
CA GLN A 106 -7.24 -11.24 13.32
C GLN A 106 -7.50 -10.41 14.60
N SER A 107 -7.84 -11.05 15.71
CA SER A 107 -8.16 -10.38 16.98
C SER A 107 -6.99 -9.55 17.53
N PHE A 108 -5.75 -9.95 17.22
CA PHE A 108 -4.55 -9.22 17.61
C PHE A 108 -4.54 -7.78 17.08
N TYR A 109 -5.01 -7.57 15.85
CA TYR A 109 -5.00 -6.26 15.19
C TYR A 109 -6.03 -5.27 15.75
N ASN A 110 -7.00 -5.77 16.53
CA ASN A 110 -7.96 -4.94 17.24
C ASN A 110 -7.46 -4.48 18.62
N LYS A 111 -6.35 -5.04 19.13
CA LYS A 111 -5.79 -4.72 20.46
C LYS A 111 -4.53 -3.88 20.40
N SER A 112 -3.95 -3.73 19.21
CA SER A 112 -2.66 -3.09 19.01
C SER A 112 -2.81 -2.03 17.92
N PRO A 113 -3.06 -0.75 18.29
CA PRO A 113 -3.40 0.30 17.32
C PRO A 113 -2.26 0.55 16.34
N VAL A 114 -2.60 0.72 15.07
CA VAL A 114 -1.69 1.21 14.02
C VAL A 114 -1.79 2.73 13.91
N ARG A 115 -0.78 3.38 13.33
CA ARG A 115 -0.83 4.82 13.05
C ARG A 115 -1.23 5.06 11.61
N LEU A 116 -2.31 5.81 11.41
CA LEU A 116 -2.83 6.17 10.10
C LEU A 116 -2.91 7.68 9.95
N ILE A 117 -2.75 8.14 8.72
CA ILE A 117 -3.11 9.49 8.29
C ILE A 117 -4.34 9.39 7.39
N TYR A 118 -5.33 10.25 7.63
CA TYR A 118 -6.57 10.34 6.87
C TYR A 118 -6.55 11.57 5.97
N PHE A 119 -6.65 11.37 4.66
CA PHE A 119 -6.77 12.44 3.66
C PHE A 119 -8.26 12.67 3.41
N ASP A 120 -8.78 13.74 3.97
CA ASP A 120 -10.22 13.92 4.15
C ASP A 120 -10.99 14.19 2.85
N GLU A 121 -10.45 15.01 1.95
CA GLU A 121 -11.09 15.29 0.65
C GLU A 121 -11.05 14.07 -0.29
N ASP A 122 -10.03 13.24 -0.19
CA ASP A 122 -9.86 12.04 -1.01
C ASP A 122 -10.45 10.76 -0.36
N ASP A 123 -10.99 10.88 0.86
CA ASP A 123 -11.60 9.83 1.69
C ASP A 123 -10.80 8.51 1.75
N PHE A 124 -9.52 8.59 2.12
CA PHE A 124 -8.70 7.40 2.34
C PHE A 124 -7.70 7.52 3.47
N TYR A 125 -7.25 6.36 3.95
CA TYR A 125 -6.22 6.24 4.98
C TYR A 125 -4.92 5.69 4.39
N ALA A 126 -3.81 6.15 4.94
CA ALA A 126 -2.50 5.58 4.69
C ALA A 126 -1.75 5.32 5.99
N VAL A 127 -0.85 4.33 6.02
CA VAL A 127 0.01 4.08 7.18
C VAL A 127 0.97 5.27 7.37
N ASN A 128 1.02 5.81 8.60
CA ASN A 128 1.85 6.95 8.98
C ASN A 128 2.74 6.60 10.18
N GLY A 129 3.83 5.87 9.94
CA GLY A 129 4.74 5.42 10.98
C GLY A 129 4.57 3.94 11.31
N ASP A 130 4.20 3.61 12.55
CA ASP A 130 4.10 2.22 12.99
C ASP A 130 2.79 1.56 12.56
N GLY A 131 2.87 0.29 12.16
CA GLY A 131 1.70 -0.51 11.78
C GLY A 131 1.73 -1.11 10.37
N THR A 132 2.79 -0.92 9.59
CA THR A 132 2.89 -1.46 8.21
C THR A 132 2.59 -2.95 8.14
N HIS A 133 3.29 -3.79 8.91
CA HIS A 133 3.06 -5.24 8.89
C HIS A 133 1.67 -5.61 9.39
N ARG A 134 1.21 -4.99 10.49
CA ARG A 134 -0.12 -5.24 11.05
C ARG A 134 -1.21 -4.94 10.01
N THR A 135 -1.07 -3.84 9.27
CA THR A 135 -1.97 -3.46 8.18
C THR A 135 -1.93 -4.46 7.04
N ILE A 136 -0.74 -4.87 6.57
CA ILE A 136 -0.59 -5.89 5.51
C ILE A 136 -1.33 -7.17 5.92
N TRP A 137 -1.00 -7.70 7.10
CA TRP A 137 -1.50 -8.99 7.54
C TRP A 137 -3.00 -8.97 7.86
N ALA A 138 -3.51 -7.90 8.46
CA ALA A 138 -4.95 -7.72 8.66
C ALA A 138 -5.70 -7.65 7.31
N LYS A 139 -5.16 -6.93 6.32
CA LYS A 139 -5.79 -6.79 5.01
C LYS A 139 -5.79 -8.10 4.22
N ILE A 140 -4.66 -8.81 4.12
CA ILE A 140 -4.60 -10.06 3.33
C ILE A 140 -5.41 -11.20 3.95
N THR A 141 -5.62 -11.18 5.28
CA THR A 141 -6.44 -12.17 5.98
C THR A 141 -7.93 -11.82 5.97
N GLY A 142 -8.32 -10.68 5.39
CA GLY A 142 -9.73 -10.29 5.24
C GLY A 142 -10.38 -9.82 6.53
N ALA A 143 -9.60 -9.25 7.46
CA ALA A 143 -10.21 -8.59 8.62
C ALA A 143 -11.09 -7.41 8.14
N PRO A 144 -12.24 -7.15 8.78
CA PRO A 144 -13.14 -6.07 8.36
C PRO A 144 -12.57 -4.69 8.72
N THR A 145 -11.97 -4.58 9.90
CA THR A 145 -11.45 -3.33 10.46
C THR A 145 -10.12 -3.55 11.16
N ILE A 146 -9.39 -2.46 11.40
CA ILE A 146 -8.21 -2.42 12.28
C ILE A 146 -8.32 -1.26 13.26
N LEU A 147 -7.87 -1.43 14.50
CA LEU A 147 -7.80 -0.33 15.45
C LEU A 147 -6.66 0.61 15.04
N ALA A 148 -6.92 1.91 14.97
CA ALA A 148 -5.92 2.90 14.57
C ALA A 148 -5.98 4.18 15.40
N GLU A 149 -4.82 4.78 15.61
CA GLU A 149 -4.60 6.18 15.97
C GLU A 149 -4.54 6.99 14.67
N ILE A 150 -5.40 8.00 14.54
CA ILE A 150 -5.61 8.74 13.28
C ILE A 150 -5.12 10.17 13.42
N THR A 151 -4.27 10.59 12.47
CA THR A 151 -3.96 11.99 12.17
C THR A 151 -4.78 12.44 10.97
N ILE A 152 -5.46 13.58 11.04
CA ILE A 152 -6.21 14.12 9.90
C ILE A 152 -5.30 15.05 9.10
N ALA A 153 -5.30 14.89 7.79
CA ALA A 153 -4.63 15.78 6.86
C ALA A 153 -5.66 16.57 6.05
N LYS A 154 -5.45 17.87 5.89
CA LYS A 154 -6.29 18.76 5.09
C LYS A 154 -5.54 19.24 3.87
N LYS A 155 -6.23 19.30 2.73
CA LYS A 155 -5.64 19.79 1.49
C LYS A 155 -5.44 21.31 1.55
N ASN A 156 -4.31 21.76 1.03
CA ASN A 156 -4.03 23.17 0.75
C ASN A 156 -4.11 23.40 -0.77
N PRO A 157 -5.16 24.09 -1.27
CA PRO A 157 -5.35 24.30 -2.70
C PRO A 157 -4.19 25.07 -3.38
N LEU A 158 -3.61 26.06 -2.70
CA LEU A 158 -2.49 26.84 -3.25
C LEU A 158 -1.22 25.99 -3.35
N ALA A 159 -0.96 25.15 -2.34
CA ALA A 159 0.14 24.19 -2.38
C ALA A 159 -0.06 23.14 -3.49
N TYR A 160 -1.31 22.74 -3.76
CA TYR A 160 -1.63 21.83 -4.85
C TYR A 160 -1.35 22.42 -6.24
N GLU A 161 -1.70 23.69 -6.46
CA GLU A 161 -1.36 24.39 -7.72
C GLU A 161 0.16 24.46 -7.92
N LYS A 162 0.91 24.82 -6.87
CA LYS A 162 2.37 24.82 -6.90
C LYS A 162 2.94 23.43 -7.19
N PHE A 163 2.44 22.40 -6.51
CA PHE A 163 2.84 21.01 -6.71
C PHE A 163 2.67 20.56 -8.17
N LYS A 164 1.55 20.91 -8.83
CA LYS A 164 1.33 20.58 -10.24
C LYS A 164 2.39 21.20 -11.15
N ASN A 165 2.75 22.47 -10.91
CA ASN A 165 3.76 23.18 -11.68
C ASN A 165 5.16 22.60 -11.45
N ASP A 166 5.54 22.38 -10.18
CA ASP A 166 6.86 21.86 -9.80
C ASP A 166 7.11 20.44 -10.35
N PHE A 167 6.04 19.66 -10.59
CA PHE A 167 6.12 18.28 -11.08
C PHE A 167 5.49 18.06 -12.46
N LEU A 168 5.44 19.09 -13.31
CA LEU A 168 4.81 19.02 -14.64
C LEU A 168 5.26 17.81 -15.47
N ALA A 169 6.56 17.52 -15.54
CA ALA A 169 7.09 16.37 -16.27
C ALA A 169 6.58 15.03 -15.72
N ALA A 170 6.38 14.92 -14.40
CA ALA A 170 5.80 13.73 -13.77
C ALA A 170 4.32 13.57 -14.15
N PHE A 171 3.56 14.67 -14.23
CA PHE A 171 2.17 14.66 -14.70
C PHE A 171 2.06 14.26 -16.18
N ILE A 172 2.97 14.71 -17.04
CA ILE A 172 3.06 14.28 -18.44
C ILE A 172 3.32 12.78 -18.51
N PHE A 173 4.29 12.27 -17.74
CA PHE A 173 4.57 10.83 -17.69
C PHE A 173 3.40 10.01 -17.15
N LYS A 174 2.70 10.51 -16.11
CA LYS A 174 1.46 9.91 -15.61
C LYS A 174 0.41 9.77 -16.71
N ALA A 175 0.19 10.82 -17.50
CA ALA A 175 -0.76 10.80 -18.61
C ALA A 175 -0.37 9.77 -19.67
N PHE A 176 0.91 9.70 -20.01
CA PHE A 176 1.44 8.66 -20.89
C PHE A 176 1.17 7.24 -20.36
N LEU A 177 1.41 6.98 -19.07
CA LEU A 177 1.09 5.69 -18.45
C LEU A 177 -0.40 5.35 -18.56
N HIS A 178 -1.31 6.30 -18.33
CA HIS A 178 -2.74 6.06 -18.53
C HIS A 178 -3.09 5.66 -19.97
N ILE A 179 -2.48 6.29 -20.97
CA ILE A 179 -2.69 5.95 -22.38
C ILE A 179 -2.23 4.53 -22.66
N VAL A 180 -1.00 4.18 -22.25
CA VAL A 180 -0.45 2.83 -22.45
C VAL A 180 -1.32 1.77 -21.75
N MET A 181 -1.70 2.02 -20.51
CA MET A 181 -2.40 1.03 -19.68
C MET A 181 -3.86 0.83 -20.12
N LYS A 182 -4.50 1.81 -20.77
CA LYS A 182 -5.85 1.68 -21.32
C LYS A 182 -5.99 0.53 -22.32
N PHE A 183 -4.93 0.24 -23.07
CA PHE A 183 -4.91 -0.82 -24.10
C PHE A 183 -4.17 -2.08 -23.63
N THR A 184 -3.72 -2.11 -22.38
CA THR A 184 -2.92 -3.21 -21.86
C THR A 184 -3.83 -4.27 -21.22
N PRO A 185 -3.77 -5.54 -21.65
CA PRO A 185 -4.49 -6.62 -20.97
C PRO A 185 -4.07 -6.73 -19.51
N GLN A 186 -5.01 -7.04 -18.61
CA GLN A 186 -4.79 -7.00 -17.15
C GLN A 186 -3.59 -7.83 -16.67
N LEU A 187 -3.33 -8.99 -17.30
CA LEU A 187 -2.16 -9.81 -16.98
C LEU A 187 -0.85 -9.07 -17.30
N VAL A 188 -0.80 -8.42 -18.46
CA VAL A 188 0.36 -7.65 -18.93
C VAL A 188 0.56 -6.41 -18.07
N GLU A 189 -0.52 -5.75 -17.65
CA GLU A 189 -0.45 -4.58 -16.77
C GLU A 189 0.30 -4.94 -15.47
N SER A 190 -0.05 -6.06 -14.82
CA SER A 190 0.62 -6.47 -13.58
C SER A 190 2.13 -6.71 -13.75
N ILE A 191 2.55 -7.18 -14.92
CA ILE A 191 3.96 -7.42 -15.26
C ILE A 191 4.67 -6.07 -15.49
N LEU A 192 4.06 -5.16 -16.24
CA LEU A 192 4.59 -3.82 -16.49
C LEU A 192 4.74 -3.03 -15.21
N LEU A 193 3.70 -3.00 -14.35
CA LEU A 193 3.76 -2.32 -13.06
C LEU A 193 4.86 -2.89 -12.17
N SER A 194 5.00 -4.22 -12.12
CA SER A 194 6.09 -4.85 -11.37
C SER A 194 7.46 -4.53 -11.96
N GLY A 195 7.58 -4.41 -13.28
CA GLY A 195 8.83 -4.04 -13.96
C GLY A 195 9.24 -2.60 -13.64
N ILE A 196 8.32 -1.65 -13.81
CA ILE A 196 8.54 -0.23 -13.48
C ILE A 196 8.87 -0.08 -12.00
N CYS A 197 8.12 -0.75 -11.11
CA CYS A 197 8.37 -0.73 -9.67
C CYS A 197 9.80 -1.18 -9.31
N LYS A 198 10.31 -2.26 -9.93
CA LYS A 198 11.70 -2.71 -9.71
C LYS A 198 12.72 -1.68 -10.16
N ILE A 199 12.50 -1.07 -11.32
CA ILE A 199 13.37 0.00 -11.85
C ILE A 199 13.39 1.16 -10.85
N THR A 200 12.21 1.68 -10.46
CA THR A 200 12.11 2.83 -9.54
C THR A 200 12.67 2.54 -8.14
N ASP A 201 12.50 1.32 -7.63
CA ASP A 201 13.04 0.92 -6.32
C ASP A 201 14.56 0.75 -6.38
N SER A 202 15.12 0.22 -7.48
CA SER A 202 16.56 0.16 -7.69
C SER A 202 17.21 1.54 -7.87
N GLU A 203 16.50 2.48 -8.51
CA GLU A 203 16.96 3.86 -8.66
C GLU A 203 16.94 4.64 -7.35
N LYS A 204 16.15 4.23 -6.35
CA LYS A 204 16.23 4.79 -4.99
C LYS A 204 17.62 4.62 -4.35
N ILE A 205 18.40 3.64 -4.83
CA ILE A 205 19.78 3.38 -4.42
C ILE A 205 20.77 4.28 -5.19
N ARG A 206 20.40 4.82 -6.37
CA ARG A 206 21.19 5.76 -7.18
C ARG A 206 20.51 7.13 -7.20
N TRP A 207 20.75 7.93 -6.17
CA TRP A 207 20.35 9.33 -6.13
C TRP A 207 20.95 10.10 -7.32
N GLN A 208 20.15 10.40 -8.35
CA GLN A 208 20.04 11.74 -8.96
C GLN A 208 19.36 11.83 -10.34
N LYS A 209 19.13 10.76 -11.14
CA LYS A 209 18.75 10.99 -12.55
C LYS A 209 17.26 10.90 -12.94
N ASN A 210 16.40 10.16 -12.26
CA ASN A 210 15.04 9.86 -12.77
C ASN A 210 13.88 10.19 -11.80
N ASN A 211 13.94 11.34 -11.11
CA ASN A 211 12.90 11.71 -10.12
C ASN A 211 11.49 11.84 -10.74
N PHE A 212 11.37 12.34 -11.97
CA PHE A 212 10.05 12.54 -12.59
C PHE A 212 9.37 11.23 -13.03
N ILE A 213 10.12 10.23 -13.50
CA ILE A 213 9.57 8.92 -13.90
C ILE A 213 8.94 8.26 -12.69
N ARG A 214 9.68 8.20 -11.59
CA ARG A 214 9.20 7.65 -10.32
C ARG A 214 7.97 8.39 -9.81
N LYS A 215 8.03 9.72 -9.74
CA LYS A 215 6.88 10.53 -9.28
C LYS A 215 5.67 10.37 -10.19
N GLY A 216 5.86 10.30 -11.52
CA GLY A 216 4.77 10.09 -12.46
C GLY A 216 4.16 8.69 -12.35
N PHE A 217 4.97 7.68 -12.07
CA PHE A 217 4.50 6.33 -11.75
C PHE A 217 3.73 6.27 -10.42
N ASP A 218 4.23 6.94 -9.38
CA ASP A 218 3.54 7.07 -8.09
C ASP A 218 2.17 7.75 -8.29
N LEU A 219 2.11 8.85 -9.03
CA LEU A 219 0.87 9.54 -9.38
C LEU A 219 -0.10 8.64 -10.17
N TYR A 220 0.39 7.84 -11.11
CA TYR A 220 -0.45 6.87 -11.84
C TYR A 220 -1.07 5.85 -10.89
N CYS A 221 -0.27 5.31 -9.96
CA CYS A 221 -0.75 4.34 -8.98
C CYS A 221 -1.79 4.95 -8.03
N MET A 222 -1.60 6.21 -7.62
CA MET A 222 -2.59 6.96 -6.83
C MET A 222 -3.92 7.08 -7.57
N ASP A 223 -3.89 7.58 -8.81
CA ASP A 223 -5.10 7.76 -9.63
C ASP A 223 -5.83 6.42 -9.81
N LYS A 224 -5.11 5.33 -10.11
CA LYS A 224 -5.71 4.01 -10.29
C LYS A 224 -6.40 3.52 -9.02
N THR A 225 -5.71 3.54 -7.89
CA THR A 225 -6.24 3.02 -6.62
C THR A 225 -7.41 3.85 -6.07
N LEU A 226 -7.36 5.18 -6.25
CA LEU A 226 -8.39 6.08 -5.72
C LEU A 226 -9.63 6.18 -6.63
N LYS A 227 -9.47 6.04 -7.96
CA LYS A 227 -10.62 5.98 -8.89
C LYS A 227 -11.46 4.72 -8.72
N ASP A 228 -10.83 3.58 -8.43
CA ASP A 228 -11.54 2.31 -8.18
C ASP A 228 -12.37 2.33 -6.87
N SER A 229 -12.36 3.44 -6.12
CA SER A 229 -13.06 3.59 -4.84
C SER A 229 -14.25 4.56 -4.87
N LYS A 230 -14.54 5.17 -6.03
CA LYS A 230 -15.69 6.05 -6.28
C LYS A 230 -16.71 5.32 -7.14
#